data_AF-A0A7X7LUX6-F1
#
_entry.id   AF-A0A7X7LUX6-F1
#
_cell.length_a   1.000
_cell.length_b   1.000
_cell.length_c   1.000
_cell.angle_alpha   90.00
_cell.angle_beta   90.00
_cell.angle_gamma   90.00
#
_symmetry.space_group_name_H-M   'P 1'
#
loop_
_entity.id
_entity.type
_entity.pdbx_description
1 polymer ?
#
loop_
_entity_poly.entity_id
_entity_poly.type
_entity_poly.pdbx_seq_one_letter_code
_entity_poly.pdbx_strand_id
1 'polypeptide(L)'
;DHGNADEMFELDKKTKQPARNKDGSFKAKTAHTLNPVPLILYDNVSGGRLGLQQAEAAGLSNIAATVANLVGLEKHPKWDDSLLVVK
;
A
#
# COMPACT_ATOMS: atom_id res chain seq x y z
N ASP A 1 3.75 -1.56 5.73
CA ASP A 1 4.82 -2.00 4.79
C ASP A 1 4.37 -3.18 3.96
N HIS A 2 3.54 -4.08 4.49
CA HIS A 2 2.90 -5.15 3.73
C HIS A 2 1.49 -5.41 4.25
N GLY A 3 0.73 -6.25 3.54
CA GLY A 3 -0.55 -6.77 4.01
C GLY A 3 -0.39 -7.96 4.97
N ASN A 4 -1.43 -8.20 5.76
CA ASN A 4 -1.60 -9.34 6.66
C ASN A 4 -3.09 -9.46 7.04
N ALA A 5 -3.59 -8.51 7.82
CA ALA A 5 -4.95 -8.54 8.37
C ALA A 5 -6.07 -8.49 7.32
N ASP A 6 -5.73 -8.11 6.10
CA ASP A 6 -6.59 -8.10 4.92
C ASP A 6 -6.93 -9.51 4.39
N GLU A 7 -6.20 -10.56 4.78
CA GLU A 7 -6.55 -11.97 4.48
C GLU A 7 -6.18 -12.89 5.65
N MET A 8 -7.16 -13.27 6.47
CA MET A 8 -6.93 -14.07 7.68
C MET A 8 -7.17 -15.57 7.53
N PHE A 9 -7.58 -16.02 6.34
CA PHE A 9 -7.79 -17.45 6.05
C PHE A 9 -6.98 -17.90 4.85
N GLU A 10 -6.48 -19.14 4.90
CA GLU A 10 -5.90 -19.77 3.72
C GLU A 10 -7.00 -19.94 2.65
N LEU A 11 -6.69 -19.66 1.39
CA LEU A 11 -7.61 -19.89 0.28
C LEU A 11 -7.30 -21.19 -0.44
N ASP A 12 -8.33 -21.98 -0.74
CA ASP A 12 -8.19 -23.13 -1.61
C ASP A 12 -7.80 -22.67 -3.02
N LYS A 13 -6.74 -23.28 -3.58
CA LYS A 13 -6.12 -22.79 -4.82
C LYS A 13 -7.06 -22.86 -6.04
N LYS A 14 -8.01 -23.82 -6.05
CA LYS A 14 -8.93 -24.06 -7.17
C LYS A 14 -10.19 -23.21 -7.05
N THR A 15 -10.81 -23.22 -5.89
CA THR A 15 -12.12 -22.59 -5.65
C THR A 15 -12.01 -21.14 -5.21
N LYS A 16 -10.82 -20.72 -4.73
CA LYS A 16 -10.56 -19.41 -4.12
C LYS A 16 -11.43 -19.12 -2.88
N GLN A 17 -12.06 -20.14 -2.30
CA GLN A 17 -12.82 -20.04 -1.06
C GLN A 17 -11.91 -20.28 0.16
N PRO A 18 -12.27 -19.78 1.35
CA PRO A 18 -11.54 -20.09 2.58
C PRO A 18 -11.45 -21.61 2.83
N ALA A 19 -10.22 -22.10 2.96
CA ALA A 19 -9.92 -23.49 3.23
C ALA A 19 -10.36 -23.87 4.65
N ARG A 20 -10.86 -25.09 4.80
CA ARG A 20 -11.33 -25.62 6.09
C ARG A 20 -10.44 -26.76 6.58
N ASN A 21 -10.34 -26.88 7.90
CA ASN A 21 -9.83 -28.04 8.60
C ASN A 21 -10.83 -29.21 8.50
N LYS A 22 -10.40 -30.40 8.93
CA LYS A 22 -11.28 -31.59 8.95
C LYS A 22 -12.49 -31.43 9.87
N ASP A 23 -12.37 -30.61 10.92
CA ASP A 23 -13.45 -30.28 11.86
C ASP A 23 -14.42 -29.19 11.35
N GLY A 24 -14.19 -28.67 10.14
CA GLY A 24 -15.01 -27.63 9.52
C GLY A 24 -14.63 -26.19 9.88
N SER A 25 -13.70 -25.97 10.81
CA SER A 25 -13.17 -24.64 11.11
C SER A 25 -12.33 -24.10 9.94
N PHE A 26 -12.18 -22.78 9.82
CA PHE A 26 -11.31 -22.18 8.80
C PHE A 26 -9.83 -22.32 9.17
N LYS A 27 -9.00 -22.57 8.17
CA LYS A 27 -7.54 -22.56 8.33
C LYS A 27 -7.06 -21.12 8.43
N ALA A 28 -6.46 -20.77 9.56
CA ALA A 28 -5.88 -19.45 9.77
C ALA A 28 -4.69 -19.23 8.82
N LYS A 29 -4.63 -18.05 8.22
CA LYS A 29 -3.43 -17.57 7.53
C LYS A 29 -2.64 -16.68 8.47
N THR A 30 -1.38 -17.02 8.70
CA THR A 30 -0.47 -16.24 9.55
C THR A 30 0.62 -15.53 8.76
N ALA A 31 0.72 -15.80 7.46
CA ALA A 31 1.67 -15.19 6.55
C ALA A 31 1.11 -13.89 5.94
N HIS A 32 2.00 -13.03 5.45
CA HIS A 32 1.64 -11.80 4.75
C HIS A 32 0.83 -12.06 3.47
N THR A 33 0.24 -10.99 2.96
CA THR A 33 -0.48 -10.99 1.68
C THR A 33 0.33 -10.29 0.59
N LEU A 34 -0.08 -10.48 -0.66
CA LEU A 34 0.44 -9.74 -1.81
C LEU A 34 -0.46 -8.55 -2.17
N ASN A 35 -1.40 -8.19 -1.28
CA ASN A 35 -2.32 -7.10 -1.54
C ASN A 35 -1.59 -5.75 -1.45
N PRO A 36 -2.03 -4.75 -2.24
CA PRO A 36 -1.48 -3.41 -2.14
C PRO A 36 -1.75 -2.80 -0.77
N VAL A 37 -0.88 -1.88 -0.35
CA VAL A 37 -1.06 -1.11 0.89
C VAL A 37 -1.53 0.31 0.59
N PRO A 38 -2.32 0.94 1.47
CA PRO A 38 -2.79 2.31 1.26
C PRO A 38 -1.67 3.33 1.47
N LEU A 39 -1.67 4.38 0.66
CA LEU A 39 -0.95 5.63 0.91
C LEU A 39 -1.98 6.76 0.94
N ILE A 40 -2.04 7.47 2.08
CA ILE A 40 -3.06 8.50 2.32
C ILE A 40 -2.35 9.83 2.51
N LEU A 41 -2.74 10.82 1.71
CA LEU A 41 -2.37 12.21 1.91
C LEU A 41 -3.52 12.91 2.64
N TYR A 42 -3.21 13.48 3.80
CA TYR A 42 -4.12 14.34 4.54
C TYR A 42 -3.72 15.80 4.33
N ASP A 43 -4.62 16.59 3.75
CA ASP A 43 -4.43 18.03 3.54
C ASP A 43 -5.61 18.81 4.12
N ASN A 44 -5.31 19.66 5.09
CA ASN A 44 -6.26 20.56 5.74
C ASN A 44 -5.87 22.04 5.62
N VAL A 45 -4.76 22.36 4.94
CA VAL A 45 -4.16 23.70 4.94
C VAL A 45 -3.85 24.24 3.55
N SER A 46 -3.63 23.38 2.55
CA SER A 46 -3.20 23.83 1.22
C SER A 46 -4.37 24.23 0.31
N GLY A 47 -5.61 23.99 0.73
CA GLY A 47 -6.80 24.25 -0.06
C GLY A 47 -6.97 23.27 -1.24
N GLY A 48 -6.48 22.03 -1.12
CA GLY A 48 -6.57 21.01 -2.17
C GLY A 48 -5.50 21.12 -3.25
N ARG A 49 -4.47 21.94 -3.02
CA ARG A 49 -3.30 22.10 -3.87
C ARG A 49 -2.41 20.86 -3.87
N LEU A 50 -2.43 20.08 -2.80
CA LEU A 50 -1.69 18.82 -2.72
C LEU A 50 -2.55 17.64 -3.16
N GLY A 51 -1.96 16.69 -3.87
CA GLY A 51 -2.59 15.45 -4.29
C GLY A 51 -1.60 14.30 -4.38
N LEU A 52 -2.13 13.09 -4.57
CA LEU A 52 -1.34 11.90 -4.90
C LEU A 52 -1.66 11.45 -6.32
N GLN A 53 -0.64 11.15 -7.11
CA GLN A 53 -0.80 10.48 -8.39
C GLN A 53 -0.76 8.96 -8.22
N GLN A 54 -1.65 8.27 -8.93
CA GLN A 54 -1.60 6.81 -9.08
C GLN A 54 -0.67 6.47 -10.24
N ALA A 55 0.20 5.49 -10.03
CA ALA A 55 1.06 4.95 -11.08
C ALA A 55 1.13 3.43 -10.94
N GLU A 56 1.14 2.72 -12.06
CA GLU A 56 1.17 1.24 -12.08
C GLU A 56 2.41 0.69 -11.37
N ALA A 57 3.55 1.37 -11.52
CA ALA A 57 4.81 1.00 -10.88
C ALA A 57 5.00 1.58 -9.47
N ALA A 58 4.00 2.26 -8.90
CA ALA A 58 4.13 2.87 -7.57
C ALA A 58 4.33 1.80 -6.49
N GLY A 59 5.32 2.02 -5.62
CA GLY A 59 5.64 1.14 -4.51
C GLY A 59 6.14 1.90 -3.29
N LEU A 60 6.60 1.15 -2.27
CA LEU A 60 7.06 1.72 -1.01
C LEU A 60 8.29 2.63 -1.17
N SER A 61 9.13 2.38 -2.18
CA SER A 61 10.34 3.17 -2.46
C SER A 61 10.04 4.61 -2.85
N ASN A 62 8.87 4.89 -3.43
CA ASN A 62 8.44 6.25 -3.75
C ASN A 62 8.15 7.11 -2.49
N ILE A 63 7.90 6.50 -1.33
CA ILE A 63 7.48 7.21 -0.11
C ILE A 63 8.56 8.20 0.34
N ALA A 64 9.85 7.84 0.20
CA ALA A 64 10.96 8.71 0.59
C ALA A 64 10.95 10.04 -0.18
N ALA A 65 10.85 9.98 -1.51
CA ALA A 65 10.76 11.17 -2.36
C ALA A 65 9.44 11.93 -2.12
N THR A 66 8.34 11.22 -1.91
CA THR A 66 7.02 11.82 -1.63
C THR A 66 7.04 12.67 -0.36
N VAL A 67 7.64 12.17 0.72
CA VAL A 67 7.78 12.91 1.99
C VAL A 67 8.77 14.06 1.85
N ALA A 68 9.92 13.85 1.19
CA ALA A 68 10.89 14.93 0.95
C ALA A 68 10.23 16.11 0.22
N ASN A 69 9.46 15.82 -0.83
CA ASN A 69 8.78 16.84 -1.61
C ASN A 69 7.68 17.54 -0.80
N LEU A 70 6.96 16.80 0.06
CA LEU A 70 5.95 17.37 0.97
C LEU A 70 6.54 18.41 1.94
N VAL A 71 7.78 18.20 2.40
CA VAL A 71 8.49 19.13 3.29
C VAL A 71 9.34 20.17 2.56
N GLY A 72 9.19 20.29 1.22
CA GLY A 72 9.87 21.30 0.41
C GLY A 72 11.33 20.97 0.08
N LEU A 73 11.73 19.70 0.15
CA LEU A 73 13.05 19.23 -0.24
C LEU A 73 13.02 18.55 -1.61
N GLU A 74 14.17 18.59 -2.29
CA GLU A 74 14.40 17.80 -3.50
C GLU A 74 14.73 16.35 -3.13
N LYS A 75 14.29 15.41 -3.97
CA LYS A 75 14.64 14.00 -3.80
C LYS A 75 16.12 13.76 -4.10
N HIS A 76 16.68 12.70 -3.53
CA HIS A 76 17.97 12.21 -3.97
C HIS A 76 17.87 11.61 -5.39
N PRO A 77 18.85 11.79 -6.30
CA PRO A 77 18.77 11.30 -7.69
C PRO A 77 18.58 9.78 -7.85
N LYS A 78 19.00 9.01 -6.85
CA LYS A 78 18.85 7.54 -6.82
C LYS A 78 17.51 7.04 -6.25
N TRP A 79 16.61 7.94 -5.85
CA TRP A 79 15.29 7.56 -5.36
C TRP A 79 14.28 7.55 -6.50
N ASP A 80 13.28 6.69 -6.38
CA ASP A 80 12.09 6.76 -7.24
C ASP A 80 11.39 8.10 -7.07
N ASP A 81 10.61 8.47 -8.08
CA ASP A 81 9.93 9.76 -8.09
C ASP A 81 8.86 9.87 -7.00
N SER A 82 8.62 11.12 -6.60
CA SER A 82 7.54 11.48 -5.70
C SER A 82 6.18 11.11 -6.31
N LEU A 83 5.26 10.61 -5.48
CA LEU A 83 3.85 10.49 -5.84
C LEU A 83 3.06 11.75 -5.47
N LEU A 84 3.69 12.72 -4.79
CA LEU A 84 3.07 14.01 -4.47
C LEU A 84 2.93 14.83 -5.75
N VAL A 85 1.73 15.38 -5.95
CA VAL A 85 1.45 16.37 -6.98
C VAL A 85 1.11 17.68 -6.30
N VAL A 86 1.73 18.76 -6.77
CA VAL A 86 1.35 20.14 -6.44
C VAL A 86 0.59 20.69 -7.65
N LYS A 87 -0.70 20.96 -7.47
CA LYS A 87 -1.61 21.46 -8.50
C LYS A 87 -1.50 22.97 -8.71
#